data_AF-A0A914I5L6-F1
#
_entry.id   AF-A0A914I5L6-F1
#
_cell.length_a   1.000
_cell.length_b   1.000
_cell.length_c   1.000
_cell.angle_alpha   90.00
_cell.angle_beta   90.00
_cell.angle_gamma   90.00
#
_symmetry.space_group_name_H-M   'P 1'
#
loop_
_entity.id
_entity.type
_entity.pdbx_description
1 polymer ?
#
loop_
_entity_poly.entity_id
_entity_poly.type
_entity_poly.pdbx_seq_one_letter_code
_entity_poly.pdbx_strand_id
1 'polypeptide(L)'
;MDGISSRASSVSFDIVGDEQIGNEDLNDVGDVSGDDVSTDREDDFAHYNVDKLAERIATAVVKKLGEKLNTVMMKPPQSNASSSANDKLLLIQPQNVWNVADCHQNLFVIQPNCLIVRSIERNIRSSVRAEMMMPRHFCGIFYFEVQVNKMFGSVGVAVGLAPKSMALDGDCVGILKNSYSYECNGSFWGHHVHGCGHWKNSPYISNDKDKHKFGAGAIVGCGVNLANRQVIYTKNGKRLDTANLFVYQTDLYPCVSLQNAGDSIVANFGPDFKYDLAKEYQ
;
A
#
# COMPACT_ATOMS: atom_id res chain seq x y z
N MET A 1 -4.59 37.05 -50.75
CA MET A 1 -4.60 35.89 -51.65
C MET A 1 -3.96 34.75 -50.89
N ASP A 2 -4.58 33.75 -50.29
CA ASP A 2 -5.94 33.29 -49.96
C ASP A 2 -5.68 32.33 -48.76
N GLY A 3 -6.44 32.17 -47.68
CA GLY A 3 -7.88 32.13 -47.52
C GLY A 3 -8.37 30.67 -47.48
N ILE A 4 -8.98 30.24 -46.35
CA ILE A 4 -9.96 29.13 -46.18
C ILE A 4 -9.34 27.71 -45.99
N SER A 5 -9.84 26.75 -45.19
CA SER A 5 -10.78 26.62 -44.05
C SER A 5 -10.92 25.12 -43.71
N SER A 6 -11.11 24.80 -42.42
CA SER A 6 -11.89 23.69 -41.81
C SER A 6 -12.03 22.30 -42.46
N ARG A 7 -11.83 21.23 -41.65
CA ARG A 7 -12.93 20.33 -41.24
C ARG A 7 -12.54 19.44 -40.05
N ALA A 8 -13.30 19.59 -38.96
CA ALA A 8 -13.41 18.60 -37.89
C ALA A 8 -14.36 17.48 -38.33
N SER A 9 -14.09 16.24 -37.91
CA SER A 9 -15.03 15.12 -38.04
C SER A 9 -15.43 14.67 -36.63
N SER A 10 -16.66 14.99 -36.27
CA SER A 10 -17.39 14.48 -35.11
C SER A 10 -18.00 13.13 -35.47
N VAL A 11 -17.76 12.10 -34.67
CA VAL A 11 -18.47 10.83 -34.76
C VAL A 11 -19.39 10.73 -33.55
N SER A 12 -20.70 10.81 -33.83
CA SER A 12 -21.82 10.63 -32.92
C SER A 12 -22.04 9.14 -32.62
N PHE A 13 -22.29 8.82 -31.35
CA PHE A 13 -22.84 7.53 -30.92
C PHE A 13 -24.22 7.78 -30.30
N ASP A 14 -25.22 7.11 -30.86
CA ASP A 14 -26.61 7.17 -30.44
C ASP A 14 -26.83 6.48 -29.09
N ILE A 15 -27.58 7.16 -28.21
CA ILE A 15 -28.11 6.64 -26.95
C ILE A 15 -29.53 6.13 -27.24
N VAL A 16 -29.76 4.84 -27.04
CA VAL A 16 -31.07 4.19 -26.88
C VAL A 16 -31.08 3.71 -25.42
N GLY A 17 -32.07 3.88 -24.56
CA GLY A 17 -33.44 4.38 -24.60
C GLY A 17 -34.01 3.99 -23.23
N ASP A 18 -34.67 4.92 -22.54
CA ASP A 18 -35.25 4.73 -21.21
C ASP A 18 -36.41 3.71 -21.24
N GLU A 19 -36.44 2.79 -20.26
CA GLU A 19 -37.69 2.13 -19.84
C GLU A 19 -37.94 2.43 -18.36
N GLN A 20 -38.93 3.29 -18.13
CA GLN A 20 -39.62 3.47 -16.86
C GLN A 20 -40.58 2.30 -16.65
N ILE A 21 -40.54 1.67 -15.47
CA ILE A 21 -41.66 0.86 -14.97
C ILE A 21 -42.25 1.61 -13.78
N GLY A 22 -43.48 2.05 -13.96
CA GLY A 22 -44.27 2.80 -12.98
C GLY A 22 -44.75 1.91 -11.84
N ASN A 23 -44.85 2.55 -10.66
CA ASN A 23 -45.63 2.09 -9.53
C ASN A 23 -47.11 2.28 -9.84
N GLU A 24 -47.93 1.25 -9.62
CA GLU A 24 -49.38 1.39 -9.45
C GLU A 24 -49.77 1.02 -8.01
N ASP A 25 -50.52 1.95 -7.43
CA ASP A 25 -51.10 1.94 -6.09
C ASP A 25 -52.39 1.11 -6.03
N LEU A 26 -52.57 0.45 -4.88
CA LEU A 26 -53.77 0.41 -4.02
C LEU A 26 -55.17 0.15 -4.63
N ASN A 27 -55.77 -0.96 -4.15
CA ASN A 27 -57.10 -1.11 -3.53
C ASN A 27 -57.82 -2.36 -4.06
N ASP A 28 -58.22 -3.30 -3.19
CA ASP A 28 -59.61 -3.38 -2.75
C ASP A 28 -59.80 -4.46 -1.66
N VAL A 29 -60.77 -4.20 -0.79
CA VAL A 29 -61.14 -4.93 0.42
C VAL A 29 -62.21 -5.96 0.07
N GLY A 30 -62.11 -7.18 0.59
CA GLY A 30 -63.12 -8.23 0.41
C GLY A 30 -63.12 -9.20 1.58
N ASP A 31 -63.93 -8.85 2.59
CA ASP A 31 -64.25 -9.59 3.81
C ASP A 31 -65.12 -10.83 3.51
N VAL A 32 -64.72 -12.02 3.98
CA VAL A 32 -65.64 -13.16 4.22
C VAL A 32 -65.18 -13.97 5.44
N SER A 33 -66.02 -13.93 6.46
CA SER A 33 -66.07 -14.71 7.70
C SER A 33 -66.10 -16.24 7.52
N GLY A 34 -65.49 -16.98 8.44
CA GLY A 34 -65.74 -18.42 8.62
C GLY A 34 -64.80 -19.13 9.61
N ASP A 35 -65.19 -19.14 10.88
CA ASP A 35 -65.10 -20.19 11.91
C ASP A 35 -63.77 -20.91 12.25
N ASP A 36 -63.37 -20.70 13.51
CA ASP A 36 -62.72 -21.57 14.49
C ASP A 36 -62.25 -22.98 14.05
N VAL A 37 -60.93 -23.17 14.03
CA VAL A 37 -60.29 -24.35 14.65
C VAL A 37 -58.96 -23.92 15.29
N SER A 38 -58.92 -23.96 16.61
CA SER A 38 -57.72 -23.90 17.44
C SER A 38 -56.81 -25.11 17.15
N THR A 39 -55.57 -24.85 16.75
CA THR A 39 -54.47 -25.78 16.97
C THR A 39 -53.24 -25.00 17.44
N ASP A 40 -53.03 -25.04 18.75
CA ASP A 40 -51.76 -24.73 19.38
C ASP A 40 -50.68 -25.67 18.82
N ARG A 41 -49.74 -25.09 18.07
CA ARG A 41 -48.41 -25.66 17.88
C ARG A 41 -47.39 -24.53 17.96
N GLU A 42 -46.76 -24.46 19.13
CA GLU A 42 -45.55 -23.70 19.38
C GLU A 42 -44.44 -24.20 18.45
N ASP A 43 -44.16 -23.45 17.37
CA ASP A 43 -42.91 -23.59 16.63
C ASP A 43 -41.87 -22.64 17.23
N ASP A 44 -41.09 -23.19 18.17
CA ASP A 44 -39.88 -22.61 18.76
C ASP A 44 -38.79 -22.42 17.68
N PHE A 45 -38.91 -21.38 16.86
CA PHE A 45 -37.80 -20.91 16.03
C PHE A 45 -36.86 -20.06 16.88
N ALA A 46 -35.88 -20.73 17.51
CA ALA A 46 -34.77 -20.11 18.20
C ALA A 46 -34.09 -19.07 17.28
N HIS A 47 -34.24 -17.78 17.62
CA HIS A 47 -33.46 -16.70 17.04
C HIS A 47 -31.97 -16.98 17.25
N TYR A 48 -31.32 -17.47 16.20
CA TYR A 48 -29.90 -17.77 16.19
C TYR A 48 -29.12 -16.45 16.24
N ASN A 49 -28.78 -16.01 17.45
CA ASN A 49 -28.05 -14.76 17.64
C ASN A 49 -26.60 -14.93 17.16
N VAL A 50 -26.33 -14.42 15.96
CA VAL A 50 -25.04 -14.48 15.26
C VAL A 50 -23.91 -13.88 16.11
N ASP A 51 -24.21 -12.89 16.94
CA ASP A 51 -23.23 -12.25 17.83
C ASP A 51 -22.77 -13.22 18.93
N LYS A 52 -23.71 -14.01 19.47
CA LYS A 52 -23.39 -15.03 20.48
C LYS A 52 -22.57 -16.18 19.90
N LEU A 53 -22.75 -16.50 18.61
CA LEU A 53 -21.89 -17.45 17.91
C LEU A 53 -20.50 -16.87 17.67
N ALA A 54 -20.42 -15.62 17.24
CA ALA A 54 -19.15 -14.92 16.99
C ALA A 54 -18.30 -14.84 18.27
N GLU A 55 -18.91 -14.53 19.41
CA GLU A 55 -18.23 -14.48 20.70
C GLU A 55 -17.70 -15.85 21.15
N ARG A 56 -18.46 -16.92 20.90
CA ARG A 56 -18.04 -18.30 21.17
C ARG A 56 -16.87 -18.73 20.30
N ILE A 57 -16.87 -18.35 19.02
CA ILE A 57 -15.78 -18.63 18.08
C ILE A 57 -14.52 -17.85 18.50
N ALA A 58 -14.63 -16.56 18.81
CA ALA A 58 -13.52 -15.73 19.26
C ALA A 58 -12.85 -16.32 20.51
N THR A 59 -13.67 -16.71 21.50
CA THR A 59 -13.19 -17.34 22.74
C THR A 59 -12.46 -18.66 22.47
N ALA A 60 -13.01 -19.51 21.59
CA ALA A 60 -12.39 -20.79 21.23
C ALA A 60 -11.05 -20.62 20.51
N VAL A 61 -10.92 -19.61 19.64
CA VAL A 61 -9.68 -19.29 18.93
C VAL A 61 -8.60 -18.80 19.89
N VAL A 62 -8.94 -17.89 20.82
CA VAL A 62 -8.00 -17.39 21.83
C VAL A 62 -7.50 -18.52 22.72
N LYS A 63 -8.39 -19.40 23.18
CA LYS A 63 -8.01 -20.56 24.02
C LYS A 63 -7.07 -21.50 23.29
N LYS A 64 -7.37 -21.84 22.03
CA LYS A 64 -6.56 -22.76 21.22
C LYS A 64 -5.19 -22.16 20.85
N LEU A 65 -5.09 -20.85 20.66
CA LEU A 65 -3.83 -20.13 20.49
C LEU A 65 -3.01 -20.11 21.77
N GLY A 66 -3.64 -19.85 22.93
CA GLY A 66 -2.99 -19.89 24.24
C GLY A 66 -2.43 -21.27 24.60
N GLU A 67 -3.17 -22.34 24.34
CA GLU A 67 -2.72 -23.73 24.54
C GLU A 67 -1.55 -24.10 23.60
N LYS A 68 -1.60 -23.66 22.33
CA LYS A 68 -0.49 -23.85 21.38
C LYS A 68 0.78 -23.08 21.80
N LEU A 69 0.64 -21.87 22.33
CA LEU A 69 1.76 -21.08 22.84
C LEU A 69 2.41 -21.72 24.07
N ASN A 70 1.60 -22.27 25.00
CA ASN A 70 2.11 -22.95 26.18
C ASN A 70 2.81 -24.28 25.86
N THR A 71 2.45 -24.95 24.77
CA THR A 71 3.08 -26.22 24.36
C THR A 71 4.46 -25.99 23.69
N VAL A 72 4.79 -24.76 23.30
CA VAL A 72 6.07 -24.41 22.62
C VAL A 72 7.11 -23.80 23.57
N MET A 73 6.78 -23.51 24.83
CA MET A 73 7.76 -23.01 25.80
C MET A 73 8.67 -24.13 26.35
N MET A 74 9.71 -24.47 25.59
CA MET A 74 10.94 -25.02 26.18
C MET A 74 11.67 -23.89 26.93
N LYS A 75 12.08 -24.18 28.17
CA LYS A 75 12.77 -23.29 29.11
C LYS A 75 14.01 -22.65 28.43
N PRO A 76 14.24 -21.32 28.52
CA PRO A 76 15.37 -20.71 27.84
C PRO A 76 16.69 -21.12 28.53
N PRO A 77 17.78 -21.36 27.75
CA PRO A 77 19.12 -21.39 28.32
C PRO A 77 19.44 -19.99 28.83
N GLN A 78 19.97 -19.91 30.05
CA GLN A 78 20.57 -18.67 30.54
C GLN A 78 21.81 -18.36 29.69
N SER A 79 21.74 -17.33 28.86
CA SER A 79 22.91 -16.63 28.36
C SER A 79 22.61 -15.14 28.28
N ASN A 80 23.50 -14.37 28.90
CA ASN A 80 23.45 -12.92 28.97
C ASN A 80 23.73 -12.32 27.59
N ALA A 81 22.67 -11.84 26.92
CA ALA A 81 22.75 -10.78 25.92
C ALA A 81 21.36 -10.14 25.81
N SER A 82 21.17 -8.99 26.44
CA SER A 82 19.97 -8.16 26.28
C SER A 82 20.03 -7.44 24.93
N SER A 83 19.91 -8.18 23.82
CA SER A 83 19.23 -7.59 22.66
C SER A 83 17.74 -7.65 23.01
N SER A 84 17.12 -6.49 23.12
CA SER A 84 15.77 -6.41 23.67
C SER A 84 14.81 -7.17 22.76
N ALA A 85 13.70 -7.70 23.29
CA ALA A 85 12.67 -8.35 22.47
C ALA A 85 12.19 -7.49 21.28
N ASN A 86 12.39 -6.16 21.36
CA ASN A 86 12.06 -5.19 20.32
C ASN A 86 12.99 -5.28 19.11
N ASP A 87 14.26 -5.66 19.28
CA ASP A 87 15.21 -5.82 18.16
C ASP A 87 14.80 -6.96 17.24
N LYS A 88 14.13 -7.99 17.79
CA LYS A 88 13.59 -9.11 17.01
C LYS A 88 12.38 -8.75 16.14
N LEU A 89 11.74 -7.62 16.41
CA LEU A 89 10.60 -7.14 15.64
C LEU A 89 11.02 -6.17 14.52
N LEU A 90 12.27 -5.70 14.52
CA LEU A 90 12.83 -4.93 13.41
C LEU A 90 13.30 -5.88 12.31
N LEU A 91 12.52 -5.99 11.25
CA LEU A 91 12.74 -6.90 10.11
C LEU A 91 13.66 -6.26 9.07
N ILE A 92 14.80 -5.76 9.53
CA ILE A 92 15.81 -5.06 8.72
C ILE A 92 16.48 -6.06 7.77
N GLN A 93 16.81 -5.62 6.56
CA GLN A 93 17.47 -6.44 5.54
C GLN A 93 18.79 -5.82 5.06
N PRO A 94 19.85 -5.75 5.90
CA PRO A 94 21.10 -5.06 5.53
C PRO A 94 21.80 -5.63 4.29
N GLN A 95 21.51 -6.90 3.96
CA GLN A 95 22.08 -7.60 2.81
C GLN A 95 21.35 -7.29 1.50
N ASN A 96 20.26 -6.50 1.53
CA ASN A 96 19.46 -6.21 0.35
C ASN A 96 20.19 -5.24 -0.57
N VAL A 97 19.90 -5.35 -1.86
CA VAL A 97 20.48 -4.52 -2.93
C VAL A 97 19.44 -4.33 -4.03
N TRP A 98 19.67 -3.38 -4.94
CA TRP A 98 18.87 -3.29 -6.15
C TRP A 98 19.16 -4.45 -7.09
N ASN A 99 18.11 -5.07 -7.61
CA ASN A 99 18.23 -6.22 -8.49
C ASN A 99 18.50 -5.75 -9.93
N VAL A 100 19.71 -6.02 -10.43
CA VAL A 100 20.12 -5.66 -11.79
C VAL A 100 19.25 -6.34 -12.86
N ALA A 101 18.74 -7.55 -12.59
CA ALA A 101 17.86 -8.27 -13.51
C ALA A 101 16.39 -7.85 -13.41
N ASP A 102 16.01 -7.10 -12.37
CA ASP A 102 14.66 -6.57 -12.16
C ASP A 102 14.68 -5.04 -12.14
N CYS A 103 15.31 -4.50 -13.18
CA CYS A 103 15.61 -3.09 -13.39
C CYS A 103 15.24 -2.70 -14.83
N HIS A 104 14.54 -1.58 -15.01
CA HIS A 104 14.26 -1.08 -16.35
C HIS A 104 15.56 -0.66 -17.07
N GLN A 105 15.61 -0.82 -18.39
CA GLN A 105 16.80 -0.55 -19.22
C GLN A 105 17.29 0.92 -19.18
N ASN A 106 16.43 1.87 -18.81
CA ASN A 106 16.80 3.28 -18.68
C ASN A 106 17.38 3.63 -17.30
N LEU A 107 17.51 2.64 -16.41
CA LEU A 107 18.15 2.78 -15.12
C LEU A 107 19.43 1.95 -15.09
N PHE A 108 20.46 2.51 -14.47
CA PHE A 108 21.72 1.82 -14.24
C PHE A 108 21.92 1.61 -12.75
N VAL A 109 22.01 0.34 -12.33
CA VAL A 109 22.42 -0.06 -10.99
C VAL A 109 23.94 -0.12 -10.95
N ILE A 110 24.57 0.68 -10.09
CA ILE A 110 26.03 0.78 -10.02
C ILE A 110 26.60 -0.38 -9.20
N GLN A 111 27.45 -1.17 -9.82
CA GLN A 111 28.22 -2.26 -9.21
C GLN A 111 29.50 -1.76 -8.51
N PRO A 112 30.08 -2.51 -7.55
CA PRO A 112 29.68 -3.86 -7.12
C PRO A 112 28.62 -3.90 -6.01
N ASN A 113 28.37 -2.78 -5.32
CA ASN A 113 27.47 -2.78 -4.15
C ASN A 113 25.98 -2.75 -4.51
N CYS A 114 25.60 -2.38 -5.73
CA CYS A 114 24.22 -2.38 -6.21
C CYS A 114 23.25 -1.56 -5.34
N LEU A 115 23.75 -0.53 -4.63
CA LEU A 115 22.92 0.36 -3.79
C LEU A 115 22.56 1.66 -4.50
N ILE A 116 23.28 2.00 -5.57
CA ILE A 116 23.11 3.27 -6.28
C ILE A 116 22.38 3.01 -7.60
N VAL A 117 21.34 3.80 -7.85
CA VAL A 117 20.59 3.77 -9.11
C VAL A 117 20.71 5.13 -9.78
N ARG A 118 20.92 5.14 -11.09
CA ARG A 118 20.96 6.36 -11.91
C ARG A 118 20.07 6.22 -13.13
N SER A 119 19.25 7.23 -13.39
CA SER A 119 18.51 7.33 -14.65
C SER A 119 19.41 7.92 -15.75
N ILE A 120 19.32 7.37 -16.96
CA ILE A 120 20.03 7.88 -18.14
C ILE A 120 19.12 8.60 -19.13
N GLU A 121 17.81 8.34 -19.09
CA GLU A 121 16.84 8.92 -20.02
C GLU A 121 16.01 10.03 -19.37
N ARG A 122 15.57 10.98 -20.20
CA ARG A 122 14.79 12.15 -19.76
C ARG A 122 13.30 11.94 -20.02
N ASN A 123 12.47 12.31 -19.04
CA ASN A 123 11.01 12.26 -19.12
C ASN A 123 10.44 10.84 -19.31
N ILE A 124 11.19 9.80 -18.99
CA ILE A 124 10.71 8.42 -19.03
C ILE A 124 10.75 7.85 -17.63
N ARG A 125 9.58 7.53 -17.09
CA ARG A 125 9.46 6.86 -15.79
C ARG A 125 9.96 5.44 -15.91
N SER A 126 10.85 5.07 -15.02
CA SER A 126 11.51 3.78 -15.04
C SER A 126 11.74 3.33 -13.61
N SER A 127 11.55 2.05 -13.35
CA SER A 127 11.57 1.49 -12.00
C SER A 127 12.61 0.40 -11.86
N VAL A 128 13.04 0.18 -10.62
CA VAL A 128 13.86 -0.96 -10.20
C VAL A 128 13.34 -1.49 -8.89
N ARG A 129 13.36 -2.81 -8.73
CA ARG A 129 13.03 -3.51 -7.48
C ARG A 129 14.28 -4.00 -6.79
N ALA A 130 14.22 -4.09 -5.47
CA ALA A 130 15.28 -4.74 -4.70
C ALA A 130 15.26 -6.26 -4.90
N GLU A 131 16.37 -6.92 -4.55
CA GLU A 131 16.53 -8.37 -4.69
C GLU A 131 15.68 -9.15 -3.69
N MET A 132 15.67 -8.70 -2.43
CA MET A 132 14.84 -9.27 -1.38
C MET A 132 13.51 -8.54 -1.25
N MET A 133 12.47 -9.34 -1.14
CA MET A 133 11.12 -8.94 -0.81
C MET A 133 10.99 -8.59 0.68
N MET A 134 10.02 -7.77 1.03
CA MET A 134 9.58 -7.58 2.40
C MET A 134 9.31 -8.95 3.08
N PRO A 135 9.82 -9.19 4.31
CA PRO A 135 9.63 -10.47 4.98
C PRO A 135 8.15 -10.82 5.21
N ARG A 136 7.79 -12.09 4.98
CA ARG A 136 6.43 -12.62 5.24
C ARG A 136 6.23 -12.93 6.72
N HIS A 137 6.14 -11.89 7.54
CA HIS A 137 5.83 -12.01 8.96
C HIS A 137 4.44 -11.43 9.28
N PHE A 138 3.84 -11.89 10.38
CA PHE A 138 2.55 -11.40 10.88
C PHE A 138 2.70 -10.16 11.79
N CYS A 139 3.91 -9.90 12.28
CA CYS A 139 4.22 -8.76 13.14
C CYS A 139 5.66 -8.29 12.88
N GLY A 140 5.99 -7.12 13.40
CA GLY A 140 7.27 -6.47 13.19
C GLY A 140 7.20 -5.35 12.15
N ILE A 141 8.34 -4.68 11.98
CA ILE A 141 8.47 -3.49 11.16
C ILE A 141 9.51 -3.78 10.09
N PHE A 142 9.06 -3.69 8.84
CA PHE A 142 9.94 -3.63 7.69
C PHE A 142 10.18 -2.17 7.32
N TYR A 143 11.42 -1.80 7.00
CA TYR A 143 11.75 -0.42 6.64
C TYR A 143 13.07 -0.32 5.87
N PHE A 144 13.15 0.64 4.95
CA PHE A 144 14.36 1.03 4.26
C PHE A 144 14.36 2.54 3.99
N GLU A 145 15.54 3.11 3.75
CA GLU A 145 15.72 4.51 3.37
C GLU A 145 16.38 4.65 2.01
N VAL A 146 16.10 5.77 1.36
CA VAL A 146 16.71 6.17 0.09
C VAL A 146 17.18 7.61 0.23
N GLN A 147 18.47 7.84 0.02
CA GLN A 147 19.01 9.19 -0.13
C GLN A 147 18.92 9.62 -1.59
N VAL A 148 18.31 10.77 -1.83
CA VAL A 148 18.27 11.39 -3.16
C VAL A 148 19.56 12.15 -3.39
N ASN A 149 20.49 11.58 -4.16
CA ASN A 149 21.78 12.22 -4.45
C ASN A 149 21.64 13.37 -5.45
N LYS A 150 20.93 13.11 -6.54
CA LYS A 150 20.66 14.09 -7.60
C LYS A 150 19.21 13.97 -8.02
N MET A 151 18.58 15.11 -8.23
CA MET A 151 17.24 15.21 -8.77
C MET A 151 17.19 16.40 -9.73
N PHE A 152 16.87 16.14 -10.98
CA PHE A 152 16.75 17.15 -12.03
C PHE A 152 15.27 17.46 -12.26
N GLY A 153 14.88 18.71 -12.05
CA GLY A 153 13.47 19.13 -12.10
C GLY A 153 12.74 18.97 -10.76
N SER A 154 11.43 19.18 -10.77
CA SER A 154 10.58 19.21 -9.57
C SER A 154 9.71 17.96 -9.38
N VAL A 155 9.84 16.98 -10.26
CA VAL A 155 9.12 15.70 -10.27
C VAL A 155 10.05 14.60 -10.74
N GLY A 156 9.78 13.35 -10.38
CA GLY A 156 10.46 12.22 -10.99
C GLY A 156 11.12 11.22 -10.06
N VAL A 157 10.99 11.37 -8.74
CA VAL A 157 11.47 10.35 -7.78
C VAL A 157 10.30 9.85 -6.94
N ALA A 158 10.05 8.55 -6.96
CA ALA A 158 9.08 7.88 -6.10
C ALA A 158 9.76 6.73 -5.34
N VAL A 159 9.50 6.64 -4.04
CA VAL A 159 10.04 5.59 -3.16
C VAL A 159 8.88 4.80 -2.57
N GLY A 160 8.93 3.48 -2.67
CA GLY A 160 7.76 2.68 -2.36
C GLY A 160 7.96 1.18 -2.41
N LEU A 161 6.84 0.50 -2.62
CA LEU A 161 6.70 -0.95 -2.58
C LEU A 161 5.93 -1.43 -3.81
N ALA A 162 6.44 -2.45 -4.49
CA ALA A 162 5.81 -3.00 -5.68
C ALA A 162 5.85 -4.54 -5.71
N PRO A 163 4.82 -5.20 -6.25
CA PRO A 163 4.86 -6.63 -6.50
C PRO A 163 5.72 -6.92 -7.73
N LYS A 164 6.18 -8.16 -7.86
CA LYS A 164 6.96 -8.61 -9.01
C LYS A 164 6.20 -8.51 -10.35
N SER A 165 4.88 -8.55 -10.31
CA SER A 165 4.01 -8.44 -11.49
C SER A 165 3.87 -7.02 -12.03
N MET A 166 4.33 -6.00 -11.30
CA MET A 166 4.26 -4.62 -11.76
C MET A 166 5.27 -4.38 -12.88
N ALA A 167 4.81 -3.80 -13.99
CA ALA A 167 5.69 -3.38 -15.08
C ALA A 167 6.71 -2.35 -14.58
N LEU A 168 7.92 -2.34 -15.15
CA LEU A 168 8.99 -1.41 -14.73
C LEU A 168 9.00 -0.09 -15.52
N ASP A 169 8.08 0.06 -16.48
CA ASP A 169 7.93 1.17 -17.40
C ASP A 169 6.50 1.76 -17.40
N GLY A 170 6.29 2.77 -18.24
CA GLY A 170 4.98 3.41 -18.45
C GLY A 170 4.55 4.40 -17.37
N ASP A 171 4.79 4.10 -16.08
CA ASP A 171 4.52 4.99 -14.94
C ASP A 171 5.36 4.62 -13.69
N CYS A 172 5.19 5.36 -12.59
CA CYS A 172 5.93 5.15 -11.33
C CYS A 172 5.29 4.08 -10.43
N VAL A 173 6.10 3.57 -9.50
CA VAL A 173 5.62 2.92 -8.27
C VAL A 173 4.59 3.80 -7.56
N GLY A 174 3.52 3.17 -7.07
CA GLY A 174 2.32 3.80 -6.52
C GLY A 174 1.23 4.08 -7.56
N ILE A 175 1.60 4.52 -8.77
CA ILE A 175 0.64 4.73 -9.87
C ILE A 175 0.26 3.38 -10.48
N LEU A 176 1.23 2.48 -10.68
CA LEU A 176 0.90 1.16 -11.22
C LEU A 176 0.15 0.31 -10.19
N LYS A 177 -0.77 -0.53 -10.67
CA LYS A 177 -1.67 -1.34 -9.82
C LYS A 177 -0.89 -2.10 -8.75
N ASN A 178 -1.52 -2.26 -7.59
CA ASN A 178 -1.00 -3.07 -6.48
C ASN A 178 0.34 -2.59 -5.90
N SER A 179 0.73 -1.34 -6.16
CA SER A 179 1.95 -0.74 -5.64
C SER A 179 1.65 0.54 -4.85
N TYR A 180 2.60 0.95 -4.02
CA TYR A 180 2.43 2.03 -3.04
C TYR A 180 3.66 2.92 -3.04
N SER A 181 3.50 4.24 -2.97
CA SER A 181 4.67 5.11 -2.93
C SER A 181 4.45 6.48 -2.31
N TYR A 182 5.58 7.08 -1.95
CA TYR A 182 5.73 8.48 -1.64
C TYR A 182 6.57 9.15 -2.72
N GLU A 183 5.98 10.11 -3.43
CA GLU A 183 6.58 10.82 -4.56
C GLU A 183 7.14 12.18 -4.13
N CYS A 184 8.20 12.65 -4.81
CA CYS A 184 8.91 13.89 -4.49
C CYS A 184 8.06 15.16 -4.50
N ASN A 185 6.93 15.14 -5.20
CA ASN A 185 5.94 16.22 -5.18
C ASN A 185 5.11 16.29 -3.89
N GLY A 186 5.31 15.36 -2.95
CA GLY A 186 4.60 15.28 -1.67
C GLY A 186 3.37 14.36 -1.66
N SER A 187 3.08 13.68 -2.77
CA SER A 187 1.90 12.83 -2.89
C SER A 187 2.16 11.43 -2.38
N PHE A 188 1.15 10.82 -1.76
CA PHE A 188 1.12 9.40 -1.45
C PHE A 188 0.21 8.68 -2.44
N TRP A 189 0.67 7.56 -2.98
CA TRP A 189 0.01 6.83 -4.06
C TRP A 189 -0.32 5.40 -3.67
N GLY A 190 -1.39 4.85 -4.24
CA GLY A 190 -1.81 3.46 -4.03
C GLY A 190 -2.66 3.24 -2.77
N HIS A 191 -2.90 4.28 -1.97
CA HIS A 191 -3.70 4.18 -0.74
C HIS A 191 -5.15 4.62 -0.98
N HIS A 192 -6.07 3.67 -0.86
CA HIS A 192 -7.51 3.94 -0.92
C HIS A 192 -8.00 4.45 0.44
N VAL A 193 -8.25 5.76 0.52
CA VAL A 193 -8.86 6.42 1.68
C VAL A 193 -10.03 7.30 1.24
N HIS A 194 -10.96 7.58 2.15
CA HIS A 194 -12.08 8.47 1.86
C HIS A 194 -11.58 9.84 1.38
N GLY A 195 -12.11 10.32 0.26
CA GLY A 195 -11.73 11.61 -0.31
C GLY A 195 -10.39 11.64 -1.07
N CYS A 196 -9.72 10.50 -1.30
CA CYS A 196 -8.53 10.48 -2.15
C CYS A 196 -8.84 10.85 -3.61
N GLY A 197 -7.90 11.55 -4.25
CA GLY A 197 -7.96 11.82 -5.68
C GLY A 197 -7.65 10.56 -6.48
N HIS A 198 -7.99 10.56 -7.77
CA HIS A 198 -7.66 9.46 -8.68
C HIS A 198 -7.00 9.98 -9.95
N TRP A 199 -5.94 9.31 -10.38
CA TRP A 199 -5.26 9.57 -11.63
C TRP A 199 -4.93 8.24 -12.32
N LYS A 200 -5.35 8.07 -13.58
CA LYS A 200 -5.24 6.78 -14.31
C LYS A 200 -5.78 5.57 -13.52
N ASN A 201 -6.89 5.78 -12.80
CA ASN A 201 -7.52 4.80 -11.89
C ASN A 201 -6.69 4.45 -10.63
N SER A 202 -5.66 5.21 -10.33
CA SER A 202 -4.81 5.00 -9.16
C SER A 202 -5.09 6.06 -8.10
N PRO A 203 -5.35 5.66 -6.85
CA PRO A 203 -5.67 6.59 -5.79
C PRO A 203 -4.41 7.36 -5.39
N TYR A 204 -4.58 8.64 -5.08
CA TYR A 204 -3.52 9.47 -4.55
C TYR A 204 -4.04 10.49 -3.54
N ILE A 205 -3.15 10.88 -2.64
CA ILE A 205 -3.40 11.85 -1.60
C ILE A 205 -2.42 13.00 -1.84
N SER A 206 -2.95 14.17 -2.16
CA SER A 206 -2.15 15.40 -2.25
C SER A 206 -2.18 16.08 -0.89
N ASN A 207 -1.07 16.00 -0.17
CA ASN A 207 -0.94 16.66 1.12
C ASN A 207 -0.55 18.12 0.94
N ASP A 208 -0.39 18.84 2.07
CA ASP A 208 0.32 20.12 2.10
C ASP A 208 1.64 19.97 1.34
N LYS A 209 1.64 20.57 0.14
CA LYS A 209 2.61 20.31 -0.91
C LYS A 209 4.01 20.66 -0.43
N ASP A 210 4.17 21.65 0.45
CA ASP A 210 5.50 22.11 0.82
C ASP A 210 6.08 21.31 1.99
N LYS A 211 5.24 20.86 2.92
CA LYS A 211 5.67 20.01 4.04
C LYS A 211 6.12 18.62 3.59
N HIS A 212 5.52 18.06 2.54
CA HIS A 212 5.80 16.70 2.07
C HIS A 212 6.67 16.64 0.81
N LYS A 213 6.97 17.76 0.13
CA LYS A 213 7.95 17.71 -0.96
C LYS A 213 9.33 17.31 -0.48
N PHE A 214 10.09 16.66 -1.36
CA PHE A 214 11.51 16.40 -1.15
C PHE A 214 12.28 16.53 -2.47
N GLY A 215 13.60 16.65 -2.36
CA GLY A 215 14.49 16.75 -3.52
C GLY A 215 15.89 16.28 -3.18
N ALA A 216 16.87 16.73 -3.97
CA ALA A 216 18.28 16.39 -3.75
C ALA A 216 18.73 16.68 -2.31
N GLY A 217 19.48 15.75 -1.72
CA GLY A 217 19.93 15.76 -0.33
C GLY A 217 18.93 15.20 0.68
N ALA A 218 17.67 14.97 0.30
CA ALA A 218 16.69 14.38 1.20
C ALA A 218 16.93 12.88 1.40
N ILE A 219 16.65 12.42 2.62
CA ILE A 219 16.57 10.99 2.96
C ILE A 219 15.09 10.66 3.13
N VAL A 220 14.60 9.70 2.35
CA VAL A 220 13.19 9.31 2.30
C VAL A 220 13.06 7.87 2.72
N GLY A 221 12.24 7.61 3.73
CA GLY A 221 11.99 6.26 4.23
C GLY A 221 10.66 5.69 3.76
N CYS A 222 10.63 4.37 3.55
CA CYS A 222 9.42 3.60 3.32
C CYS A 222 9.48 2.30 4.12
N GLY A 223 8.38 1.99 4.80
CA GLY A 223 8.25 0.76 5.57
C GLY A 223 6.80 0.41 5.84
N VAL A 224 6.60 -0.70 6.55
CA VAL A 224 5.29 -1.22 6.91
C VAL A 224 5.36 -1.78 8.32
N ASN A 225 4.44 -1.37 9.18
CA ASN A 225 4.12 -2.12 10.39
C ASN A 225 3.24 -3.31 9.99
N LEU A 226 3.79 -4.52 10.08
CA LEU A 226 3.12 -5.73 9.56
C LEU A 226 1.92 -6.15 10.39
N ALA A 227 1.85 -5.75 11.67
CA ALA A 227 0.75 -6.13 12.56
C ALA A 227 -0.56 -5.43 12.19
N ASN A 228 -0.49 -4.14 11.86
CA ASN A 228 -1.65 -3.32 11.50
C ASN A 228 -1.69 -2.93 10.01
N ARG A 229 -0.70 -3.39 9.22
CA ARG A 229 -0.53 -3.07 7.79
C ARG A 229 -0.31 -1.60 7.47
N GLN A 230 -0.03 -0.77 8.46
CA GLN A 230 0.16 0.66 8.27
C GLN A 230 1.48 0.94 7.56
N VAL A 231 1.45 1.81 6.55
CA VAL A 231 2.68 2.28 5.88
C VAL A 231 3.38 3.34 6.73
N ILE A 232 4.70 3.27 6.75
CA ILE A 232 5.56 4.23 7.41
C ILE A 232 6.31 4.98 6.30
N TYR A 233 6.01 6.27 6.14
CA TYR A 233 6.83 7.16 5.32
C TYR A 233 7.56 8.14 6.20
N THR A 234 8.83 8.39 5.87
CA THR A 234 9.62 9.40 6.57
C THR A 234 10.32 10.33 5.60
N LYS A 235 10.63 11.53 6.08
CA LYS A 235 11.51 12.48 5.40
C LYS A 235 12.51 13.04 6.40
N ASN A 236 13.80 12.90 6.09
CA ASN A 236 14.91 13.44 6.87
C ASN A 236 14.85 13.05 8.36
N GLY A 237 14.51 11.79 8.66
CA GLY A 237 14.42 11.27 10.03
C GLY A 237 13.15 11.66 10.77
N LYS A 238 12.15 12.22 10.10
CA LYS A 238 10.83 12.53 10.68
C LYS A 238 9.74 11.71 10.01
N ARG A 239 8.93 11.03 10.80
CA ARG A 239 7.73 10.31 10.34
C ARG A 239 6.70 11.30 9.79
N LEU A 240 6.11 10.96 8.65
CA LEU A 240 5.01 11.71 8.04
C LEU A 240 3.67 11.24 8.63
N ASP A 241 2.64 12.06 8.47
CA ASP A 241 1.29 11.66 8.88
C ASP A 241 0.71 10.66 7.88
N THR A 242 0.81 9.38 8.24
CA THR A 242 0.37 8.24 7.44
C THR A 242 -0.59 7.35 8.23
N ALA A 243 -1.25 7.92 9.26
CA ALA A 243 -1.99 7.13 10.25
C ALA A 243 -3.06 6.22 9.61
N ASN A 244 -3.69 6.71 8.55
CA ASN A 244 -4.78 6.03 7.85
C ASN A 244 -4.36 5.36 6.53
N LEU A 245 -3.04 5.19 6.32
CA LEU A 245 -2.51 4.64 5.07
C LEU A 245 -2.04 3.21 5.29
N PHE A 246 -2.63 2.29 4.54
CA PHE A 246 -2.41 0.85 4.71
C PHE A 246 -1.90 0.19 3.43
N VAL A 247 -1.24 -0.95 3.60
CA VAL A 247 -0.73 -1.83 2.53
C VAL A 247 -1.44 -3.17 2.61
N TYR A 248 -2.31 -3.44 1.64
CA TYR A 248 -3.13 -4.67 1.62
C TYR A 248 -2.47 -5.83 0.85
N GLN A 249 -1.49 -5.51 0.02
CA GLN A 249 -0.86 -6.46 -0.87
C GLN A 249 0.26 -7.16 -0.12
N THR A 250 0.38 -8.45 -0.38
CA THR A 250 1.55 -9.22 0.01
C THR A 250 2.59 -9.18 -1.10
N ASP A 251 3.76 -9.70 -0.79
CA ASP A 251 4.79 -10.02 -1.79
C ASP A 251 5.36 -8.80 -2.51
N LEU A 252 5.59 -7.77 -1.70
CA LEU A 252 6.10 -6.48 -2.13
C LEU A 252 7.61 -6.39 -1.93
N TYR A 253 8.26 -5.79 -2.89
CA TYR A 253 9.68 -5.47 -2.88
C TYR A 253 9.83 -3.96 -2.69
N PRO A 254 10.86 -3.51 -1.96
CA PRO A 254 11.35 -2.14 -2.10
C PRO A 254 11.49 -1.79 -3.57
N CYS A 255 10.96 -0.64 -3.95
CA CYS A 255 10.95 -0.20 -5.33
C CYS A 255 11.11 1.32 -5.39
N VAL A 256 11.90 1.78 -6.35
CA VAL A 256 12.03 3.20 -6.67
C VAL A 256 11.73 3.42 -8.15
N SER A 257 11.19 4.59 -8.46
CA SER A 257 11.06 5.07 -9.83
C SER A 257 11.81 6.38 -10.00
N LEU A 258 12.57 6.50 -11.09
CA LEU A 258 13.25 7.71 -11.52
C LEU A 258 12.70 8.16 -12.89
N GLN A 259 12.79 9.45 -13.23
CA GLN A 259 12.21 9.98 -14.48
C GLN A 259 13.18 10.82 -15.32
N ASN A 260 14.10 11.56 -14.70
CA ASN A 260 14.94 12.51 -15.43
C ASN A 260 16.37 12.01 -15.56
N ALA A 261 17.00 12.30 -16.69
CA ALA A 261 18.38 11.95 -16.95
C ALA A 261 19.29 12.56 -15.86
N GLY A 262 20.12 11.73 -15.25
CA GLY A 262 21.01 12.12 -14.16
C GLY A 262 20.41 12.02 -12.76
N ASP A 263 19.11 11.79 -12.61
CA ASP A 263 18.51 11.46 -11.31
C ASP A 263 19.27 10.28 -10.71
N SER A 264 19.65 10.39 -9.44
CA SER A 264 20.34 9.30 -8.77
C SER A 264 20.02 9.23 -7.30
N ILE A 265 19.96 8.00 -6.80
CA ILE A 265 19.63 7.68 -5.43
C ILE A 265 20.61 6.66 -4.86
N VAL A 266 20.71 6.59 -3.54
CA VAL A 266 21.45 5.55 -2.80
C VAL A 266 20.47 4.91 -1.82
N ALA A 267 20.34 3.59 -1.87
CA ALA A 267 19.57 2.85 -0.89
C ALA A 267 20.37 2.60 0.38
N ASN A 268 19.65 2.60 1.49
CA ASN A 268 20.08 2.12 2.78
C ASN A 268 19.03 1.11 3.26
N PHE A 269 19.36 -0.18 3.23
CA PHE A 269 18.50 -1.26 3.72
C PHE A 269 18.76 -1.59 5.20
N GLY A 270 19.53 -0.73 5.87
CA GLY A 270 19.81 -0.75 7.30
C GLY A 270 21.18 -1.32 7.66
N PRO A 271 21.47 -1.42 8.97
CA PRO A 271 20.59 -1.04 10.08
C PRO A 271 20.61 0.45 10.43
N ASP A 272 21.59 1.20 9.93
CA ASP A 272 21.83 2.59 10.37
C ASP A 272 20.94 3.59 9.63
N PHE A 273 19.72 3.79 10.14
CA PHE A 273 18.75 4.72 9.56
C PHE A 273 18.85 6.13 10.14
N LYS A 274 18.44 7.13 9.37
CA LYS A 274 18.22 8.48 9.89
C LYS A 274 16.97 8.57 10.75
N TYR A 275 15.94 7.82 10.41
CA TYR A 275 14.77 7.67 11.27
C TYR A 275 15.05 6.71 12.41
N ASP A 276 14.72 7.14 13.62
CA ASP A 276 14.78 6.29 14.81
C ASP A 276 13.57 5.33 14.82
N LEU A 277 13.78 4.12 14.28
CA LEU A 277 12.74 3.10 14.19
C LEU A 277 12.24 2.62 15.55
N ALA A 278 13.00 2.80 16.63
CA ALA A 278 12.55 2.40 17.96
C ALA A 278 11.28 3.17 18.41
N LYS A 279 11.02 4.34 17.80
CA LYS A 279 9.83 5.16 18.06
C LYS A 279 8.52 4.51 17.63
N GLU A 280 8.55 3.51 16.76
CA GLU A 280 7.33 2.81 16.32
C GLU A 280 6.82 1.77 17.33
N TYR A 281 7.55 1.54 18.44
CA TYR A 281 7.13 0.65 19.54
C TYR A 281 6.56 1.39 20.76
N GLN A 282 6.43 2.71 20.69
CA GLN A 282 5.99 3.56 21.81
C GLN A 282 4.48 3.71 21.90
#